data_AF-A4FDS3-F1
#
_entry.id   AF-A4FDS3-F1
#
_cell.length_a   1.000
_cell.length_b   1.000
_cell.length_c   1.000
_cell.angle_alpha   90.00
_cell.angle_beta   90.00
_cell.angle_gamma   90.00
#
_symmetry.space_group_name_H-M   'P 1'
#
loop_
_entity.id
_entity.type
_entity.pdbx_description
1 polymer ?
#
loop_
_entity_poly.entity_id
_entity_poly.type
_entity_poly.pdbx_seq_one_letter_code
_entity_poly.pdbx_strand_id
1 'polypeptide(L)'
;MERQDQPLDLGETELPAGEEQEARREHDADAPRTFDERNDIPERAAHRARLLPEESAAGSEDPQAQAREVLRDSDLRTELPESAPDTFIERRSSDETAT
;
A
#
# COMPACT_ATOMS: atom_id res chain seq x y z
N MET A 1 0.80 -24.10 -31.16
CA MET A 1 0.98 -24.03 -29.70
C MET A 1 0.23 -22.79 -29.25
N GLU A 2 -1.08 -22.91 -29.09
CA GLU A 2 -1.91 -21.82 -28.56
C GLU A 2 -1.58 -21.71 -27.07
N ARG A 3 -0.86 -20.64 -26.70
CA ARG A 3 -0.76 -20.28 -25.29
C ARG A 3 -2.16 -19.89 -24.86
N GLN A 4 -2.71 -20.62 -23.92
CA GLN A 4 -3.98 -20.27 -23.30
C GLN A 4 -3.77 -18.93 -22.59
N ASP A 5 -4.20 -17.83 -23.20
CA ASP A 5 -4.38 -16.52 -22.54
C ASP A 5 -5.63 -16.62 -21.63
N GLN A 6 -5.70 -17.64 -20.78
CA GLN A 6 -6.70 -17.66 -19.72
C GLN A 6 -6.22 -16.66 -18.66
N PRO A 7 -7.04 -15.65 -18.32
CA PRO A 7 -6.71 -14.75 -17.23
C PRO A 7 -6.46 -15.59 -15.98
N LEU A 8 -5.38 -15.28 -15.26
CA LEU A 8 -5.10 -15.93 -13.97
C LEU A 8 -6.33 -15.71 -13.08
N ASP A 9 -6.90 -16.79 -12.57
CA ASP A 9 -7.95 -16.73 -11.55
C ASP A 9 -7.30 -16.28 -10.24
N LEU A 10 -7.40 -14.98 -9.96
CA LEU A 10 -6.80 -14.35 -8.79
C LEU A 10 -7.62 -14.56 -7.51
N GLY A 11 -8.75 -15.29 -7.58
CA GLY A 11 -9.75 -15.34 -6.52
C GLY A 11 -10.53 -14.03 -6.39
N GLU A 12 -11.54 -13.99 -5.51
CA GLU A 12 -12.22 -12.72 -5.20
C GLU A 12 -11.25 -11.81 -4.43
N THR A 13 -10.81 -10.72 -5.07
CA THR A 13 -9.98 -9.67 -4.47
C THR A 13 -10.81 -8.59 -3.78
N GLU A 14 -12.14 -8.64 -3.94
CA GLU A 14 -13.09 -7.71 -3.36
C GLU A 14 -13.78 -8.35 -2.15
N LEU A 15 -13.74 -7.68 -1.00
CA LEU A 15 -14.57 -8.04 0.14
C LEU A 15 -16.02 -7.58 -0.09
N PRO A 16 -17.02 -8.29 0.44
CA PRO A 16 -18.37 -7.76 0.47
C PRO A 16 -18.38 -6.44 1.25
N ALA A 17 -19.14 -5.45 0.76
CA ALA A 17 -19.06 -4.06 1.23
C ALA A 17 -19.18 -3.84 2.75
N GLY A 18 -19.83 -4.76 3.48
CA GLY A 18 -19.92 -4.72 4.94
C GLY A 18 -18.60 -5.09 5.64
N GLU A 19 -17.92 -6.11 5.12
CA GLU A 19 -16.62 -6.59 5.62
C GLU A 19 -15.50 -5.60 5.26
N GLU A 20 -15.54 -5.03 4.05
CA GLU A 20 -14.60 -3.96 3.66
C GLU A 20 -14.69 -2.77 4.62
N GLN A 21 -15.91 -2.32 4.95
CA GLN A 21 -16.12 -1.22 5.89
C GLN A 21 -15.66 -1.56 7.31
N GLU A 22 -15.79 -2.81 7.73
CA GLU A 22 -15.31 -3.26 9.04
C GLU A 22 -13.79 -3.28 9.08
N ALA A 23 -13.14 -3.87 8.08
CA ALA A 23 -11.70 -3.92 7.97
C ALA A 23 -11.08 -2.50 7.89
N ARG A 24 -11.69 -1.58 7.12
CA ARG A 24 -11.27 -0.17 7.09
C ARG A 24 -11.32 0.51 8.45
N ARG A 25 -12.29 0.17 9.30
CA ARG A 25 -12.38 0.69 10.67
C ARG A 25 -11.35 0.05 11.59
N GLU A 26 -11.17 -1.27 11.50
CA GLU A 26 -10.18 -2.00 12.30
C GLU A 26 -8.76 -1.51 12.04
N HIS A 27 -8.46 -1.20 10.77
CA HIS A 27 -7.16 -0.71 10.33
C HIS A 27 -7.02 0.82 10.37
N ASP A 28 -7.96 1.54 10.99
CA ASP A 28 -7.96 3.01 11.08
C ASP A 28 -7.88 3.74 9.71
N ALA A 29 -8.21 3.06 8.60
CA ALA A 29 -8.11 3.59 7.24
C ALA A 29 -9.01 4.83 7.03
N ASP A 30 -10.13 4.91 7.75
CA ASP A 30 -11.05 6.05 7.73
C ASP A 30 -10.71 7.12 8.80
N ALA A 31 -9.67 6.89 9.61
CA ALA A 31 -9.19 7.77 10.67
C ALA A 31 -7.73 8.20 10.39
N PRO A 32 -7.47 9.04 9.35
CA PRO A 32 -6.12 9.27 8.83
C PRO A 32 -5.14 9.85 9.85
N ARG A 33 -5.60 10.60 10.87
CA ARG A 33 -4.71 11.08 11.94
C ARG A 33 -4.23 9.95 12.84
N THR A 34 -5.14 9.06 13.24
CA THR A 34 -4.83 7.91 14.08
C THR A 34 -3.93 6.93 13.34
N PHE A 35 -4.23 6.67 12.06
CA PHE A 35 -3.38 5.87 11.19
C PHE A 35 -1.98 6.46 11.07
N ASP A 36 -1.88 7.78 10.82
CA ASP A 36 -0.60 8.47 10.66
C ASP A 36 0.25 8.40 11.95
N GLU A 37 -0.38 8.57 13.11
CA GLU A 37 0.29 8.49 14.42
C GLU A 37 0.77 7.07 14.72
N ARG A 38 -0.06 6.04 14.47
CA ARG A 38 0.30 4.64 14.71
C ARG A 38 1.47 4.16 13.83
N ASN A 39 1.54 4.69 12.61
CA ASN A 39 2.54 4.30 11.60
C ASN A 39 3.74 5.25 11.51
N ASP A 40 3.88 6.19 12.46
CA ASP A 40 4.96 7.19 12.52
C ASP A 40 5.14 7.94 11.16
N ILE A 41 4.03 8.22 10.49
CA ILE A 41 4.02 8.86 9.16
C ILE A 41 4.73 10.23 9.18
N PRO A 42 4.54 11.13 10.18
CA PRO A 42 5.23 12.43 10.20
C PRO A 42 6.75 12.32 10.18
N GLU A 43 7.31 11.44 11.00
CA GLU A 43 8.74 11.18 11.15
C GLU A 43 9.32 10.53 9.89
N ARG A 44 8.65 9.48 9.38
CA ARG A 44 9.07 8.78 8.15
C ARG A 44 9.01 9.69 6.93
N ALA A 45 7.97 10.53 6.83
CA ALA A 45 7.83 11.50 5.77
C ALA A 45 8.97 12.52 5.78
N ALA A 46 9.38 13.02 6.96
CA ALA A 46 10.50 13.97 7.06
C ALA A 46 11.84 13.39 6.59
N HIS A 47 12.05 12.08 6.79
CA HIS A 47 13.23 11.40 6.25
C HIS A 47 13.15 11.22 4.72
N ARG A 48 11.99 10.79 4.22
CA ARG A 48 11.77 10.49 2.80
C ARG A 48 11.68 11.74 1.92
N ALA A 49 11.21 12.86 2.46
CA ALA A 49 11.09 14.14 1.75
C ALA A 49 12.43 14.81 1.43
N ARG A 50 13.56 14.22 1.86
CA ARG A 50 14.90 14.68 1.50
C ARG A 50 15.16 14.40 0.03
N LEU A 51 15.04 15.43 -0.78
CA LEU A 51 15.30 15.36 -2.21
C LEU A 51 16.80 15.26 -2.52
N LEU A 52 17.12 14.50 -3.55
CA LEU A 52 18.39 14.58 -4.25
C LEU A 52 18.50 15.91 -5.02
N PRO A 53 19.72 16.34 -5.39
CA PRO A 53 19.91 17.54 -6.21
C PRO A 53 19.11 17.50 -7.52
N GLU A 54 19.06 16.35 -8.17
CA GLU A 54 18.34 16.13 -9.44
C GLU A 54 16.83 16.27 -9.25
N GLU A 55 16.29 15.77 -8.14
CA GLU A 55 14.86 15.87 -7.80
C GLU A 55 14.47 17.30 -7.40
N SER A 56 15.37 17.99 -6.71
CA SER A 56 15.21 19.42 -6.40
C SER A 56 15.19 20.25 -7.67
N ALA A 57 16.04 19.91 -8.65
CA ALA A 57 16.07 20.57 -9.96
C ALA A 57 14.81 20.28 -10.80
N ALA A 58 14.23 19.09 -10.66
CA ALA A 58 12.94 18.75 -11.28
C ALA A 58 11.76 19.51 -10.66
N GLY A 59 11.89 19.94 -9.40
CA GLY A 59 10.95 20.85 -8.73
C GLY A 59 9.66 20.18 -8.26
N SER A 60 9.74 19.39 -7.18
CA SER A 60 8.55 18.85 -6.52
C SER A 60 7.85 19.93 -5.68
N GLU A 61 6.53 20.11 -5.84
CA GLU A 61 5.76 21.19 -5.20
C GLU A 61 5.73 21.07 -3.66
N ASP A 62 5.52 19.86 -3.14
CA ASP A 62 5.56 19.56 -1.70
C ASP A 62 6.06 18.12 -1.47
N PRO A 63 7.39 17.92 -1.31
CA PRO A 63 7.98 16.62 -1.02
C PRO A 63 7.44 15.98 0.27
N GLN A 64 7.04 16.81 1.25
CA GLN A 64 6.57 16.33 2.54
C GLN A 64 5.16 15.75 2.40
N ALA A 65 4.26 16.47 1.72
CA ALA A 65 2.92 15.97 1.43
C ALA A 65 2.97 14.72 0.55
N GLN A 66 3.81 14.72 -0.49
CA GLN A 66 3.99 13.55 -1.35
C GLN A 66 4.49 12.33 -0.56
N ALA A 67 5.49 12.52 0.32
CA ALA A 67 6.01 11.44 1.15
C ALA A 67 4.95 10.86 2.10
N ARG A 68 4.11 11.71 2.72
CA ARG A 68 3.02 11.25 3.59
C ARG A 68 2.02 10.38 2.84
N GLU A 69 1.58 10.83 1.66
CA GLU A 69 0.59 10.10 0.88
C GLU A 69 1.10 8.73 0.44
N VAL A 70 2.33 8.67 -0.08
CA VAL A 70 2.96 7.41 -0.50
C VAL A 70 3.12 6.45 0.67
N LEU A 71 3.52 6.94 1.84
CA LEU A 71 3.67 6.09 3.02
C LEU A 71 2.32 5.58 3.52
N ARG A 72 1.30 6.44 3.57
CA ARG A 72 -0.05 6.05 3.97
C ARG A 72 -0.62 4.97 3.05
N ASP A 73 -0.53 5.17 1.73
CA ASP A 73 -0.96 4.18 0.75
C ASP A 73 -0.20 2.86 0.90
N SER A 74 1.13 2.91 1.07
CA SER A 74 1.96 1.72 1.24
C SER A 74 1.61 0.92 2.49
N ASP A 75 1.42 1.59 3.63
CA ASP A 75 1.07 0.93 4.88
C ASP A 75 -0.35 0.37 4.81
N LEU A 76 -1.29 1.13 4.21
CA LEU A 76 -2.66 0.68 4.01
C LEU A 76 -2.73 -0.59 3.16
N ARG A 77 -1.98 -0.68 2.05
CA ARG A 77 -1.94 -1.89 1.21
C ARG A 77 -1.22 -3.06 1.89
N THR A 78 -0.35 -2.78 2.86
CA THR A 78 0.32 -3.82 3.66
C THR A 78 -0.63 -4.43 4.67
N GLU A 79 -1.45 -3.58 5.29
CA GLU A 79 -2.41 -3.98 6.32
C GLU A 79 -3.72 -4.52 5.75
N LEU A 80 -4.17 -3.92 4.64
CA LEU A 80 -5.43 -4.19 3.96
C LEU A 80 -5.14 -4.44 2.47
N PRO A 81 -4.69 -5.66 2.10
CA PRO A 81 -4.28 -5.99 0.73
C PRO A 81 -5.33 -5.67 -0.35
N GLU A 82 -6.61 -5.79 -0.02
CA GLU A 82 -7.76 -5.43 -0.86
C GLU A 82 -7.85 -3.92 -1.16
N SER A 83 -7.11 -3.06 -0.45
CA SER A 83 -6.91 -1.65 -0.83
C SER A 83 -6.11 -1.50 -2.14
N ALA A 84 -5.55 -2.58 -2.64
CA ALA A 84 -4.79 -2.66 -3.88
C ALA A 84 -5.45 -3.67 -4.86
N PRO A 85 -6.69 -3.44 -5.34
CA PRO A 85 -7.46 -4.45 -6.05
C PRO A 85 -6.79 -4.94 -7.35
N ASP A 86 -5.99 -4.09 -8.01
CA ASP A 86 -5.22 -4.42 -9.21
C ASP A 86 -3.81 -5.00 -8.91
N THR A 87 -3.48 -5.23 -7.64
CA THR A 87 -2.15 -5.73 -7.23
C THR A 87 -2.23 -7.19 -6.82
N PHE A 88 -1.47 -8.05 -7.52
CA PHE A 88 -1.30 -9.45 -7.13
C PHE A 88 -0.31 -9.58 -5.96
N ILE A 89 -0.76 -10.15 -4.84
CA ILE A 89 0.10 -10.44 -3.68
C ILE A 89 0.33 -11.95 -3.57
N GLU A 90 1.53 -12.39 -3.95
CA GLU A 90 1.94 -13.80 -3.79
C GLU A 90 2.27 -14.10 -2.33
N ARG A 91 1.46 -14.93 -1.67
CA ARG A 91 1.72 -15.38 -0.29
C ARG A 91 2.48 -16.70 -0.28
N ARG A 92 3.82 -16.63 -0.27
CA ARG A 92 4.67 -17.82 -0.08
C ARG A 92 4.84 -18.13 1.40
N SER A 93 4.66 -19.39 1.78
CA SER A 93 4.95 -19.85 3.14
C SER A 93 6.45 -20.10 3.33
N SER A 94 6.93 -20.04 4.58
CA SER A 94 8.37 -20.25 4.85
C SER A 94 8.84 -21.66 4.49
N ASP A 95 7.98 -22.67 4.59
CA ASP A 95 8.27 -24.06 4.23
C ASP A 95 8.51 -24.27 2.73
N GLU A 96 8.00 -23.38 1.89
CA GLU A 96 8.08 -23.45 0.42
C GLU A 96 9.47 -23.06 -0.13
N THR A 97 10.31 -22.41 0.68
CA THR A 97 11.62 -21.90 0.25
C THR A 97 12.76 -22.90 0.49
N ALA A 98 12.51 -23.97 1.26
CA ALA A 98 13.50 -25.02 1.51
C ALA A 98 13.41 -26.11 0.42
N THR A 99 14.05 -25.89 -0.73
CA THR A 99 14.32 -26.95 -1.73
C THR A 99 15.71 -26.78 -2.32
#